data_AF-A0A317W5H6-F1
#
_entry.id   AF-A0A317W5H6-F1
#
_cell.length_a   1.000
_cell.length_b   1.000
_cell.length_c   1.000
_cell.angle_alpha   90.00
_cell.angle_beta   90.00
_cell.angle_gamma   90.00
#
_symmetry.space_group_name_H-M   'P 1'
#
loop_
_entity.id
_entity.type
_entity.pdbx_description
1 polymer ?
#
loop_
_entity_poly.entity_id
_entity_poly.type
_entity_poly.pdbx_seq_one_letter_code
_entity_poly.pdbx_strand_id
1 'polypeptide(L)'
;MAPLTVEDFRHTLAAATTPTSEDALNFQRMLQELNVAPASEHIILHLDSSPGRTFQQALLDFIENSVAKSDSEHNLIILHYAGHGMMKGGSLTWAETSWAKKLLNADTCLLNYINDAVISDSDRLDVLLILDCCYGHGATRAPTLPRRVVEVIAATSTRTPLTGLAPNNTLTAKIAAEITRRRRSGHRHVEFTDVFQSLKSRGDTIRPTHSLLVGVASVLLPLNGPGNIDPASIPPTTQHCLAAWVRNLPRSTGLTIERVYRTQSMCLIMRSALSVYAKLHGLEGYALIAENSSPPLNLNGLLQPSPCSTAPKKENFGFGGGK
;
A
#
# COMPACT_ATOMS: atom_id res chain seq x y z
N MET A 1 -25.85 6.81 -12.70
CA MET A 1 -24.74 5.98 -12.18
C MET A 1 -25.23 5.37 -10.89
N ALA A 2 -25.40 4.05 -10.85
CA ALA A 2 -25.91 3.36 -9.67
C ALA A 2 -24.86 3.38 -8.55
N PRO A 3 -25.27 3.52 -7.28
CA PRO A 3 -24.35 3.44 -6.14
C PRO A 3 -23.66 2.08 -6.14
N LEU A 4 -22.35 2.07 -5.91
CA LEU A 4 -21.59 0.84 -5.70
C LEU A 4 -22.16 0.12 -4.49
N THR A 5 -22.76 -1.03 -4.73
CA THR A 5 -23.22 -1.96 -3.69
C THR A 5 -22.04 -2.88 -3.39
N VAL A 6 -21.43 -2.72 -2.21
CA VAL A 6 -20.41 -3.64 -1.70
C VAL A 6 -21.12 -4.88 -1.18
N GLU A 7 -21.64 -5.70 -2.09
CA GLU A 7 -22.08 -7.06 -1.77
C GLU A 7 -20.92 -8.02 -2.07
N ASP A 8 -20.49 -8.74 -1.01
CA ASP A 8 -19.71 -9.98 -1.05
C ASP A 8 -18.22 -9.93 -1.47
N PHE A 9 -17.33 -9.57 -0.53
CA PHE A 9 -15.90 -9.94 -0.56
C PHE A 9 -15.75 -11.45 -0.31
N ARG A 10 -15.61 -12.28 -1.37
CA ARG A 10 -15.75 -13.75 -1.20
C ARG A 10 -14.53 -14.64 -1.39
N HIS A 11 -13.33 -14.16 -1.72
CA HIS A 11 -12.23 -15.09 -2.02
C HIS A 11 -10.89 -14.65 -1.44
N THR A 12 -10.35 -15.44 -0.50
CA THR A 12 -8.98 -15.28 0.05
C THR A 12 -8.18 -16.57 -0.13
N LEU A 13 -6.94 -16.47 -0.62
CA LEU A 13 -6.03 -17.61 -0.84
C LEU A 13 -4.69 -17.38 -0.12
N ALA A 14 -4.30 -18.33 0.72
CA ALA A 14 -2.98 -18.37 1.34
C ALA A 14 -2.15 -19.48 0.69
N ALA A 15 -0.92 -19.17 0.27
CA ALA A 15 0.01 -20.15 -0.30
C ALA A 15 1.26 -20.26 0.57
N ALA A 16 1.61 -21.48 0.98
CA ALA A 16 2.80 -21.74 1.79
C ALA A 16 3.57 -22.96 1.27
N THR A 17 4.91 -22.86 1.23
CA THR A 17 5.82 -23.99 0.95
C THR A 17 6.18 -24.74 2.23
N THR A 18 6.11 -24.07 3.38
CA THR A 18 5.91 -24.61 4.74
C THR A 18 5.32 -23.48 5.59
N PRO A 19 4.23 -23.68 6.34
CA PRO A 19 3.77 -22.66 7.26
C PRO A 19 4.81 -22.52 8.37
N THR A 20 5.28 -21.30 8.63
CA THR A 20 5.27 -20.86 10.02
C THR A 20 3.79 -20.84 10.38
N SER A 21 3.27 -21.91 11.01
CA SER A 21 1.83 -22.07 11.31
C SER A 21 1.22 -20.86 12.03
N GLU A 22 2.08 -20.09 12.71
CA GLU A 22 1.78 -18.83 13.33
C GLU A 22 1.42 -17.70 12.35
N ASP A 23 2.06 -17.57 11.19
CA ASP A 23 1.74 -16.51 10.21
C ASP A 23 0.42 -16.79 9.50
N ALA A 24 0.14 -18.06 9.17
CA ALA A 24 -1.17 -18.46 8.66
C ALA A 24 -2.27 -18.13 9.68
N LEU A 25 -2.04 -18.42 10.97
CA LEU A 25 -2.97 -18.07 12.04
C LEU A 25 -3.15 -16.55 12.20
N ASN A 26 -2.06 -15.78 12.12
CA ASN A 26 -2.12 -14.32 12.17
C ASN A 26 -2.89 -13.74 10.96
N PHE A 27 -2.72 -14.32 9.77
CA PHE A 27 -3.48 -13.95 8.59
C PHE A 27 -4.97 -14.27 8.75
N GLN A 28 -5.33 -15.47 9.23
CA GLN A 28 -6.73 -15.82 9.51
C GLN A 28 -7.37 -14.87 10.55
N ARG A 29 -6.63 -14.51 11.61
CA ARG A 29 -7.07 -13.49 12.59
C ARG A 29 -7.27 -12.13 11.95
N MET A 30 -6.36 -11.71 11.06
CA MET A 30 -6.48 -10.47 10.32
C MET A 30 -7.78 -10.42 9.50
N LEU A 31 -8.12 -11.50 8.80
CA LEU A 31 -9.37 -11.60 8.01
C LEU A 31 -10.60 -11.54 8.92
N GLN A 32 -10.56 -12.21 10.07
CA GLN A 32 -11.62 -12.14 11.06
C GLN A 32 -11.83 -10.70 11.57
N GLU A 33 -10.76 -9.94 11.78
CA GLU A 33 -10.83 -8.54 12.21
C GLU A 33 -11.39 -7.61 11.12
N LEU A 34 -11.14 -7.96 9.86
CA LEU A 34 -11.70 -7.28 8.68
C LEU A 34 -13.13 -7.74 8.36
N ASN A 35 -13.68 -8.70 9.11
CA ASN A 35 -14.96 -9.33 8.83
C ASN A 35 -15.04 -9.93 7.41
N VAL A 36 -13.95 -10.53 6.96
CA VAL A 36 -13.82 -11.27 5.70
C VAL A 36 -13.87 -12.77 5.99
N ALA A 37 -14.34 -13.56 5.02
CA ALA A 37 -14.34 -15.02 5.13
C ALA A 37 -12.92 -15.56 5.38
N PRO A 38 -12.79 -16.70 6.11
CA PRO A 38 -11.50 -17.36 6.28
C PRO A 38 -10.82 -17.66 4.93
N ALA A 39 -9.49 -17.63 4.92
CA ALA A 39 -8.74 -17.98 3.72
C ALA A 39 -8.78 -19.47 3.44
N SER A 40 -8.85 -19.81 2.16
CA SER A 40 -8.49 -21.14 1.67
C SER A 40 -6.97 -21.27 1.69
N GLU A 41 -6.46 -22.30 2.35
CA GLU A 41 -5.02 -22.59 2.37
C GLU A 41 -4.67 -23.57 1.25
N HIS A 42 -3.77 -23.16 0.36
CA HIS A 42 -3.23 -24.01 -0.70
C HIS A 42 -1.78 -24.39 -0.38
N ILE A 43 -1.58 -25.67 -0.10
CA ILE A 43 -0.30 -26.21 0.33
C ILE A 43 0.37 -26.91 -0.85
N ILE A 44 1.54 -26.43 -1.25
CA ILE A 44 2.37 -27.11 -2.25
C ILE A 44 3.21 -28.17 -1.54
N LEU A 45 2.90 -29.44 -1.78
CA LEU A 45 3.57 -30.55 -1.11
C LEU A 45 5.01 -30.71 -1.60
N HIS A 46 5.92 -31.10 -0.70
CA HIS A 46 7.31 -31.42 -1.05
C HIS A 46 7.44 -32.47 -2.17
N LEU A 47 6.53 -33.45 -2.17
CA LEU A 47 6.49 -34.54 -3.15
C LEU A 47 5.87 -34.14 -4.49
N ASP A 48 5.35 -32.92 -4.62
CA ASP A 48 4.84 -32.41 -5.89
C ASP A 48 5.97 -32.41 -6.94
N SER A 49 5.71 -33.09 -8.05
CA SER A 49 6.65 -33.22 -9.17
C SER A 49 6.68 -31.96 -10.04
N SER A 50 5.65 -31.12 -9.96
CA SER A 50 5.47 -29.91 -10.77
C SER A 50 4.82 -28.77 -9.96
N PRO A 51 5.46 -28.32 -8.85
CA PRO A 51 4.88 -27.35 -7.92
C PRO A 51 4.47 -26.03 -8.58
N GLY A 52 5.21 -25.58 -9.61
CA GLY A 52 4.87 -24.39 -10.40
C GLY A 52 3.53 -24.52 -11.11
N ARG A 53 3.29 -25.66 -11.75
CA ARG A 53 2.05 -25.94 -12.48
C ARG A 53 0.87 -26.09 -11.52
N THR A 54 1.05 -26.82 -10.42
CA THR A 54 0.01 -27.00 -9.39
C THR A 54 -0.42 -25.65 -8.83
N PHE A 55 0.54 -24.80 -8.46
CA PHE A 55 0.25 -23.45 -7.97
C PHE A 55 -0.47 -22.59 -9.00
N GLN A 56 0.02 -22.59 -10.26
CA GLN A 56 -0.60 -21.81 -11.33
C GLN A 56 -2.04 -22.24 -11.60
N GLN A 57 -2.31 -23.56 -11.61
CA GLN A 57 -3.68 -24.06 -11.78
C GLN A 57 -4.58 -23.58 -10.63
N ALA A 58 -4.13 -23.71 -9.39
CA ALA A 58 -4.89 -23.26 -8.23
C ALA A 58 -5.15 -21.75 -8.26
N LEU A 59 -4.16 -20.95 -8.68
CA LEU A 59 -4.31 -19.51 -8.84
C LEU A 59 -5.33 -19.16 -9.94
N LEU A 60 -5.26 -19.84 -11.09
CA LEU A 60 -6.20 -19.62 -12.20
C LEU A 60 -7.63 -19.97 -11.79
N ASP A 61 -7.84 -21.16 -11.22
CA ASP A 61 -9.14 -21.58 -10.72
C ASP A 61 -9.69 -20.57 -9.71
N PHE A 62 -8.82 -20.03 -8.86
CA PHE A 62 -9.19 -19.04 -7.87
C PHE A 62 -9.56 -17.68 -8.48
N ILE A 63 -8.80 -17.21 -9.48
CA ILE A 63 -9.10 -15.98 -10.23
C ILE A 63 -10.44 -16.11 -10.94
N GLU A 64 -10.65 -17.20 -11.70
CA GLU A 64 -11.89 -17.44 -12.46
C GLU A 64 -13.13 -17.43 -11.56
N ASN A 65 -13.02 -18.02 -10.36
CA ASN A 65 -14.11 -18.04 -9.38
C ASN A 65 -14.35 -16.69 -8.69
N SER A 66 -13.39 -15.75 -8.79
CA SER A 66 -13.43 -14.46 -8.10
C SER A 66 -13.81 -13.28 -9.00
N VAL A 67 -13.92 -13.48 -10.32
CA VAL A 67 -14.36 -12.42 -11.25
C VAL A 67 -15.78 -11.98 -10.89
N ALA A 68 -16.05 -10.67 -10.99
CA ALA A 68 -17.38 -10.11 -10.74
C ALA A 68 -18.42 -10.74 -11.67
N LYS A 69 -19.57 -11.16 -11.11
CA LYS A 69 -20.64 -11.80 -11.90
C LYS A 69 -21.58 -10.77 -12.52
N SER A 70 -21.49 -9.52 -12.09
CA SER A 70 -22.31 -8.41 -12.56
C SER A 70 -21.54 -7.09 -12.56
N ASP A 71 -22.00 -6.11 -13.35
CA ASP A 71 -21.40 -4.77 -13.42
C ASP A 71 -21.55 -3.95 -12.12
N SER A 72 -22.39 -4.39 -11.19
CA SER A 72 -22.55 -3.79 -9.86
C SER A 72 -21.56 -4.31 -8.83
N GLU A 73 -20.92 -5.45 -9.10
CA GLU A 73 -19.95 -6.09 -8.20
C GLU A 73 -18.53 -5.58 -8.46
N HIS A 74 -17.72 -5.59 -7.42
CA HIS A 74 -16.27 -5.37 -7.53
C HIS A 74 -15.62 -6.22 -6.46
N ASN A 75 -14.81 -7.18 -6.90
CA ASN A 75 -14.26 -8.20 -6.04
C ASN A 75 -12.80 -7.87 -5.69
N LEU A 76 -12.35 -8.36 -4.54
CA LEU A 76 -10.97 -8.29 -4.10
C LEU A 76 -10.46 -9.70 -3.82
N ILE A 77 -9.32 -10.02 -4.39
CA ILE A 77 -8.50 -11.16 -3.99
C ILE A 77 -7.44 -10.68 -3.00
N ILE A 78 -7.37 -11.33 -1.85
CA ILE A 78 -6.24 -11.18 -0.92
C ILE A 78 -5.38 -12.44 -1.00
N LEU A 79 -4.12 -12.28 -1.39
CA LEU A 79 -3.13 -13.35 -1.47
C LEU A 79 -2.05 -13.15 -0.42
N HIS A 80 -1.81 -14.18 0.38
CA HIS A 80 -0.78 -14.18 1.40
C HIS A 80 0.24 -15.28 1.13
N TYR A 81 1.51 -14.91 1.19
CA TYR A 81 2.63 -15.84 1.21
C TYR A 81 3.51 -15.54 2.41
N ALA A 82 3.74 -16.54 3.25
CA ALA A 82 4.73 -16.52 4.32
C ALA A 82 5.70 -17.69 4.16
N GLY A 83 7.00 -17.40 4.21
CA GLY A 83 8.03 -18.44 4.06
C GLY A 83 9.36 -17.94 3.52
N HIS A 84 10.10 -18.83 2.87
CA HIS A 84 11.43 -18.52 2.35
C HIS A 84 11.36 -17.95 0.93
N GLY A 85 11.77 -16.69 0.78
CA GLY A 85 12.04 -16.08 -0.51
C GLY A 85 13.53 -15.90 -0.75
N MET A 86 13.95 -15.98 -2.01
CA MET A 86 15.31 -15.68 -2.45
C MET A 86 15.30 -15.02 -3.82
N MET A 87 16.39 -14.32 -4.14
CA MET A 87 16.60 -13.74 -5.46
C MET A 87 17.34 -14.74 -6.35
N LYS A 88 16.74 -15.15 -7.46
CA LYS A 88 17.38 -16.02 -8.46
C LYS A 88 17.17 -15.45 -9.85
N GLY A 89 18.26 -15.14 -10.54
CA GLY A 89 18.20 -14.56 -11.90
C GLY A 89 17.48 -13.20 -11.96
N GLY A 90 17.45 -12.44 -10.86
CA GLY A 90 16.76 -11.15 -10.79
C GLY A 90 15.25 -11.22 -10.49
N SER A 91 14.69 -12.42 -10.27
CA SER A 91 13.29 -12.62 -9.88
C SER A 91 13.14 -13.16 -8.47
N LEU A 92 12.04 -12.76 -7.80
CA LEU A 92 11.64 -13.35 -6.53
C LEU A 92 11.30 -14.82 -6.76
N THR A 93 11.90 -15.69 -5.97
CA THR A 93 11.68 -17.13 -6.03
C THR A 93 11.38 -17.64 -4.63
N TRP A 94 10.30 -18.38 -4.49
CA TRP A 94 9.93 -19.06 -3.26
C TRP A 94 10.59 -20.42 -3.16
N ALA A 95 10.93 -20.78 -1.93
CA ALA A 95 11.64 -22.00 -1.60
C ALA A 95 11.00 -22.67 -0.39
N GLU A 96 11.12 -23.98 -0.31
CA GLU A 96 10.71 -24.74 0.89
C GLU A 96 11.63 -24.44 2.08
N THR A 97 12.93 -24.28 1.82
CA THR A 97 13.97 -23.96 2.79
C THR A 97 15.01 -23.06 2.13
N SER A 98 15.90 -22.46 2.93
CA SER A 98 17.05 -21.69 2.43
C SER A 98 18.00 -22.48 1.50
N TRP A 99 17.94 -23.82 1.51
CA TRP A 99 18.77 -24.70 0.67
C TRP A 99 17.95 -25.55 -0.30
N ALA A 100 16.66 -25.25 -0.48
CA ALA A 100 15.79 -26.07 -1.31
C ALA A 100 16.27 -26.08 -2.77
N LYS A 101 16.29 -27.28 -3.36
CA LYS A 101 16.59 -27.47 -4.79
C LYS A 101 15.37 -27.18 -5.67
N LYS A 102 14.17 -27.46 -5.14
CA LYS A 102 12.89 -27.12 -5.78
C LYS A 102 12.55 -25.67 -5.43
N LEU A 103 12.27 -24.91 -6.48
CA LEU A 103 12.09 -23.47 -6.41
C LEU A 103 10.86 -23.09 -7.26
N LEU A 104 10.11 -22.09 -6.79
CA LEU A 104 8.95 -21.57 -7.49
C LEU A 104 9.18 -20.10 -7.82
N ASN A 105 9.32 -19.76 -9.09
CA ASN A 105 9.55 -18.38 -9.50
C ASN A 105 8.23 -17.59 -9.40
N ALA A 106 8.18 -16.65 -8.46
CA ALA A 106 6.97 -15.88 -8.15
C ALA A 106 6.59 -14.94 -9.30
N ASP A 107 7.55 -14.41 -10.05
CA ASP A 107 7.25 -13.57 -11.22
C ASP A 107 6.46 -14.37 -12.26
N THR A 108 6.93 -15.57 -12.60
CA THR A 108 6.31 -16.42 -13.62
C THR A 108 5.05 -17.14 -13.15
N CYS A 109 4.98 -17.48 -11.86
CA CYS A 109 3.89 -18.28 -11.32
C CYS A 109 2.76 -17.44 -10.71
N LEU A 110 3.03 -16.21 -10.28
CA LEU A 110 2.07 -15.32 -9.62
C LEU A 110 1.91 -14.00 -10.39
N LEU A 111 2.98 -13.20 -10.50
CA LEU A 111 2.87 -11.80 -10.93
C LEU A 111 2.42 -11.67 -12.38
N ASN A 112 2.89 -12.54 -13.28
CA ASN A 112 2.48 -12.52 -14.68
C ASN A 112 0.96 -12.69 -14.84
N TYR A 113 0.31 -13.50 -13.99
CA TYR A 113 -1.13 -13.74 -14.05
C TYR A 113 -1.93 -12.56 -13.50
N ILE A 114 -1.39 -11.87 -12.50
CA ILE A 114 -2.06 -10.78 -11.79
C ILE A 114 -1.88 -9.42 -12.48
N ASN A 115 -0.77 -9.20 -13.19
CA ASN A 115 -0.40 -7.90 -13.78
C ASN A 115 -0.78 -7.74 -15.26
N ASP A 116 -1.92 -8.25 -15.76
CA ASP A 116 -2.50 -7.99 -17.11
C ASP A 116 -2.54 -9.21 -18.05
N ALA A 117 -1.88 -10.34 -17.77
CA ALA A 117 -1.96 -11.49 -18.69
C ALA A 117 -3.29 -12.25 -18.59
N VAL A 118 -3.97 -12.19 -17.44
CA VAL A 118 -5.21 -12.96 -17.18
C VAL A 118 -6.33 -12.10 -16.62
N ILE A 119 -6.03 -11.15 -15.73
CA ILE A 119 -7.04 -10.26 -15.16
C ILE A 119 -7.11 -8.97 -15.99
N SER A 120 -8.25 -8.75 -16.64
CA SER A 120 -8.60 -7.57 -17.40
C SER A 120 -9.30 -6.51 -16.53
N ASP A 121 -9.33 -5.25 -16.99
CA ASP A 121 -10.09 -4.18 -16.32
C ASP A 121 -11.59 -4.44 -16.27
N SER A 122 -12.13 -5.21 -17.21
CA SER A 122 -13.54 -5.62 -17.23
C SER A 122 -13.89 -6.63 -16.14
N ASP A 123 -12.90 -7.33 -15.56
CA ASP A 123 -13.14 -8.34 -14.54
C ASP A 123 -13.48 -7.74 -13.17
N ARG A 124 -13.27 -6.42 -13.01
CA ARG A 124 -13.58 -5.65 -11.79
C ARG A 124 -13.05 -6.34 -10.54
N LEU A 125 -11.79 -6.73 -10.65
CA LEU A 125 -11.10 -7.57 -9.69
C LEU A 125 -9.81 -6.89 -9.25
N ASP A 126 -9.80 -6.44 -8.00
CA ASP A 126 -8.61 -5.90 -7.34
C ASP A 126 -7.83 -7.02 -6.66
N VAL A 127 -6.54 -6.81 -6.45
CA VAL A 127 -5.65 -7.78 -5.81
C VAL A 127 -4.78 -7.12 -4.77
N LEU A 128 -4.76 -7.69 -3.56
CA LEU A 128 -3.83 -7.35 -2.49
C LEU A 128 -2.87 -8.52 -2.26
N LEU A 129 -1.56 -8.29 -2.46
CA LEU A 129 -0.49 -9.23 -2.17
C LEU A 129 0.20 -8.88 -0.85
N ILE A 130 0.20 -9.81 0.10
CA ILE A 130 0.96 -9.71 1.36
C ILE A 130 2.09 -10.75 1.33
N LEU A 131 3.32 -10.28 1.17
CA LEU A 131 4.51 -11.11 1.01
C LEU A 131 5.41 -11.04 2.25
N ASP A 132 5.24 -12.01 3.15
CA ASP A 132 6.05 -12.15 4.36
C ASP A 132 7.23 -13.10 4.13
N CYS A 133 8.19 -12.63 3.35
CA CYS A 133 9.38 -13.40 3.01
C CYS A 133 10.60 -12.52 2.71
N CYS A 134 11.78 -13.12 2.83
CA CYS A 134 13.01 -12.53 2.31
C CYS A 134 12.85 -12.17 0.83
N TYR A 135 13.39 -11.03 0.43
CA TYR A 135 13.29 -10.52 -0.94
C TYR A 135 11.88 -10.29 -1.48
N GLY A 136 10.83 -10.30 -0.63
CA GLY A 136 9.45 -10.01 -1.07
C GLY A 136 9.31 -8.70 -1.86
N HIS A 137 10.16 -7.69 -1.60
CA HIS A 137 10.22 -6.46 -2.39
C HIS A 137 10.59 -6.67 -3.87
N GLY A 138 11.15 -7.82 -4.26
CA GLY A 138 11.38 -8.16 -5.66
C GLY A 138 10.09 -8.21 -6.49
N ALA A 139 8.94 -8.37 -5.83
CA ALA A 139 7.64 -8.30 -6.47
C ALA A 139 7.16 -6.85 -6.76
N THR A 140 7.81 -5.83 -6.21
CA THR A 140 7.41 -4.42 -6.44
C THR A 140 8.02 -3.90 -7.74
N ARG A 141 7.19 -3.68 -8.76
CA ARG A 141 7.55 -3.09 -10.06
C ARG A 141 6.77 -1.78 -10.25
N ALA A 142 7.21 -0.97 -11.21
CA ALA A 142 6.51 0.29 -11.52
C ALA A 142 5.06 0.02 -11.97
N PRO A 143 4.09 0.84 -11.54
CA PRO A 143 2.69 0.64 -11.86
C PRO A 143 2.39 0.78 -13.35
N THR A 144 1.48 -0.04 -13.87
CA THR A 144 0.71 0.29 -15.08
C THR A 144 -0.51 1.13 -14.67
N LEU A 145 -1.05 1.95 -15.60
CA LEU A 145 -2.15 2.89 -15.36
C LEU A 145 -3.56 2.40 -15.81
N PRO A 146 -4.04 1.18 -15.49
CA PRO A 146 -5.42 0.81 -15.75
C PRO A 146 -6.33 1.09 -14.53
N ARG A 147 -7.63 0.74 -14.63
CA ARG A 147 -8.65 1.11 -13.63
C ARG A 147 -8.67 0.22 -12.38
N ARG A 148 -8.18 -1.03 -12.47
CA ARG A 148 -8.08 -1.96 -11.34
C ARG A 148 -6.88 -1.67 -10.44
N VAL A 149 -6.87 -2.26 -9.24
CA VAL A 149 -5.77 -2.13 -8.28
C VAL A 149 -5.04 -3.45 -8.09
N VAL A 150 -3.71 -3.43 -8.17
CA VAL A 150 -2.83 -4.50 -7.67
C VAL A 150 -1.88 -3.87 -6.66
N GLU A 151 -2.13 -4.10 -5.38
CA GLU A 151 -1.36 -3.55 -4.27
C GLU A 151 -0.49 -4.63 -3.64
N VAL A 152 0.77 -4.29 -3.32
CA VAL A 152 1.73 -5.21 -2.71
C VAL A 152 2.26 -4.60 -1.42
N ILE A 153 2.22 -5.37 -0.34
CA ILE A 153 2.97 -5.10 0.88
C ILE A 153 3.93 -6.27 1.12
N ALA A 154 5.23 -5.95 1.16
CA ALA A 154 6.29 -6.93 1.36
C ALA A 154 7.05 -6.68 2.66
N ALA A 155 7.49 -7.74 3.34
CA ALA A 155 8.17 -7.65 4.63
C ALA A 155 9.54 -6.96 4.56
N THR A 156 10.18 -7.02 3.39
CA THR A 156 11.56 -6.56 3.19
C THR A 156 11.63 -5.37 2.24
N SER A 157 12.81 -4.78 2.11
CA SER A 157 13.12 -3.72 1.14
C SER A 157 14.46 -3.99 0.47
N THR A 158 14.81 -3.24 -0.57
CA THR A 158 16.13 -3.33 -1.22
C THR A 158 17.29 -3.06 -0.24
N ARG A 159 17.04 -2.30 0.84
CA ARG A 159 18.02 -2.01 1.90
C ARG A 159 18.04 -3.04 3.02
N THR A 160 16.92 -3.72 3.23
CA THR A 160 16.76 -4.75 4.28
C THR A 160 16.14 -6.00 3.64
N PRO A 161 16.88 -6.71 2.76
CA PRO A 161 16.33 -7.76 1.92
C PRO A 161 16.06 -9.07 2.66
N LEU A 162 16.57 -9.22 3.88
CA LEU A 162 16.40 -10.41 4.72
C LEU A 162 15.44 -10.11 5.87
N THR A 163 14.54 -11.05 6.17
CA THR A 163 13.73 -11.02 7.38
C THR A 163 14.55 -11.52 8.56
N GLY A 164 14.40 -10.88 9.71
CA GLY A 164 15.05 -11.26 10.96
C GLY A 164 14.29 -12.39 11.65
N LEU A 165 15.03 -13.35 12.19
CA LEU A 165 14.60 -14.68 12.68
C LEU A 165 13.67 -14.69 13.91
N ALA A 166 13.11 -13.55 14.35
CA ALA A 166 12.27 -13.53 15.55
C ALA A 166 10.81 -13.92 15.17
N PRO A 167 10.27 -15.02 15.72
CA PRO A 167 8.96 -15.58 15.34
C PRO A 167 7.78 -14.60 15.52
N ASN A 168 7.93 -13.62 16.42
CA ASN A 168 6.85 -12.68 16.77
C ASN A 168 6.97 -11.31 16.07
N ASN A 169 7.87 -11.16 15.10
CA ASN A 169 8.16 -9.87 14.45
C ASN A 169 7.97 -9.91 12.92
N THR A 170 7.06 -10.76 12.45
CA THR A 170 6.72 -10.92 11.04
C THR A 170 5.86 -9.76 10.53
N LEU A 171 5.84 -9.53 9.21
CA LEU A 171 4.99 -8.51 8.62
C LEU A 171 3.51 -8.82 8.86
N THR A 172 3.11 -10.07 8.71
CA THR A 172 1.74 -10.55 8.88
C THR A 172 1.25 -10.28 10.30
N ALA A 173 2.07 -10.60 11.32
CA ALA A 173 1.73 -10.30 12.71
C ALA A 173 1.57 -8.79 12.96
N LYS A 174 2.43 -7.96 12.35
CA LYS A 174 2.36 -6.50 12.48
C LYS A 174 1.13 -5.89 11.83
N ILE A 175 0.76 -6.35 10.64
CA ILE A 175 -0.45 -5.92 9.93
C ILE A 175 -1.68 -6.31 10.77
N ALA A 176 -1.77 -7.56 11.21
CA ALA A 176 -2.86 -8.04 12.06
C ALA A 176 -3.01 -7.17 13.33
N ALA A 177 -1.90 -6.91 14.03
CA ALA A 177 -1.89 -6.08 15.23
C ALA A 177 -2.32 -4.62 14.95
N GLU A 178 -1.92 -4.03 13.82
CA GLU A 178 -2.34 -2.67 13.44
C GLU A 178 -3.82 -2.61 13.10
N ILE A 179 -4.36 -3.61 12.41
CA ILE A 179 -5.80 -3.73 12.12
C ILE A 179 -6.61 -3.85 13.40
N THR A 180 -6.24 -4.78 14.31
CA THR A 180 -6.88 -4.92 15.62
C THR A 180 -6.81 -3.62 16.43
N ARG A 181 -5.66 -2.91 16.40
CA ARG A 181 -5.51 -1.62 17.08
C ARG A 181 -6.48 -0.58 16.54
N ARG A 182 -6.60 -0.45 15.21
CA ARG A 182 -7.53 0.48 14.56
C ARG A 182 -8.98 0.17 14.89
N ARG A 183 -9.36 -1.11 14.87
CA ARG A 183 -10.70 -1.56 15.26
C ARG A 183 -11.03 -1.17 16.70
N ARG A 184 -10.14 -1.46 17.65
CA ARG A 184 -10.28 -1.06 19.07
C ARG A 184 -10.33 0.46 19.26
N SER A 185 -9.67 1.21 18.38
CA SER A 185 -9.68 2.68 18.39
C SER A 185 -10.93 3.28 17.72
N GLY A 186 -11.89 2.47 17.28
CA GLY A 186 -13.13 2.94 16.67
C GLY A 186 -12.99 3.40 15.20
N HIS A 187 -11.91 3.02 14.52
CA HIS A 187 -11.76 3.32 13.09
C HIS A 187 -12.83 2.57 12.29
N ARG A 188 -13.39 3.22 11.27
CA ARG A 188 -14.42 2.61 10.39
C ARG A 188 -13.84 1.79 9.25
N HIS A 189 -12.64 2.13 8.80
CA HIS A 189 -11.99 1.52 7.64
C HIS A 189 -10.48 1.39 7.85
N VAL A 190 -9.86 0.54 7.04
CA VAL A 190 -8.41 0.37 6.92
C VAL A 190 -8.01 0.55 5.48
N GLU A 191 -7.15 1.54 5.22
CA GLU A 191 -6.39 1.65 3.98
C GLU A 191 -5.02 1.01 4.17
N PHE A 192 -4.62 0.12 3.27
CA PHE A 192 -3.39 -0.66 3.39
C PHE A 192 -2.11 0.18 3.24
N THR A 193 -2.16 1.25 2.46
CA THR A 193 -1.05 2.21 2.41
C THR A 193 -0.86 2.94 3.75
N ASP A 194 -1.96 3.26 4.45
CA ASP A 194 -1.87 3.85 5.79
C ASP A 194 -1.35 2.85 6.82
N VAL A 195 -1.68 1.56 6.68
CA VAL A 195 -1.09 0.49 7.51
C VAL A 195 0.41 0.46 7.27
N PHE A 196 0.86 0.41 6.02
CA PHE A 196 2.28 0.48 5.67
C PHE A 196 2.98 1.69 6.30
N GLN A 197 2.41 2.89 6.19
CA GLN A 197 2.97 4.09 6.84
C GLN A 197 3.10 3.92 8.36
N SER A 198 2.07 3.34 9.00
CA SER A 198 2.06 3.10 10.44
C SER A 198 3.11 2.07 10.87
N LEU A 199 3.39 1.08 10.03
CA LEU A 199 4.45 0.10 10.29
C LEU A 199 5.84 0.72 10.10
N LYS A 200 6.03 1.51 9.04
CA LYS A 200 7.31 2.17 8.76
C LYS A 200 7.68 3.21 9.84
N SER A 201 6.70 3.89 10.43
CA SER A 201 6.94 4.90 11.48
C SER A 201 7.37 4.31 12.82
N ARG A 202 7.18 3.01 13.06
CA ARG A 202 7.59 2.34 14.32
C ARG A 202 9.10 2.18 14.48
N GLY A 203 9.88 2.41 13.42
CA GLY A 203 11.34 2.38 13.49
C GLY A 203 11.94 0.97 13.51
N ASP A 204 11.21 -0.04 13.02
CA ASP A 204 11.68 -1.41 12.98
C ASP A 204 12.96 -1.57 12.15
N THR A 205 13.84 -2.49 12.59
CA THR A 205 15.09 -2.82 11.89
C THR A 205 14.84 -3.34 10.47
N ILE A 206 13.77 -4.12 10.29
CA ILE A 206 13.34 -4.61 8.98
C ILE A 206 12.25 -3.65 8.49
N ARG A 207 12.49 -3.03 7.34
CA ARG A 207 11.55 -2.08 6.76
C ARG A 207 10.66 -2.78 5.75
N PRO A 208 9.32 -2.76 5.94
CA PRO A 208 8.42 -3.22 4.90
C PRO A 208 8.56 -2.33 3.67
N THR A 209 8.12 -2.86 2.53
CA THR A 209 7.94 -2.11 1.29
C THR A 209 6.48 -2.16 0.89
N HIS A 210 6.01 -1.08 0.29
CA HIS A 210 4.70 -0.97 -0.33
C HIS A 210 4.88 -0.54 -1.79
N SER A 211 4.05 -1.09 -2.67
CA SER A 211 3.98 -0.69 -4.06
C SER A 211 2.59 -0.94 -4.63
N LEU A 212 2.16 -0.07 -5.53
CA LEU A 212 1.07 -0.36 -6.45
C LEU A 212 1.71 -0.86 -7.75
N LEU A 213 1.35 -2.07 -8.18
CA LEU A 213 1.76 -2.62 -9.47
C LEU A 213 0.80 -2.22 -10.59
N VAL A 214 -0.43 -1.92 -10.20
CA VAL A 214 -1.52 -1.56 -11.10
C VAL A 214 -2.43 -0.58 -10.37
N GLY A 215 -2.79 0.51 -11.04
CA GLY A 215 -3.64 1.55 -10.49
C GLY A 215 -2.92 2.52 -9.55
N VAL A 216 -3.69 3.48 -9.02
CA VAL A 216 -3.18 4.58 -8.16
C VAL A 216 -3.91 4.67 -6.81
N ALA A 217 -4.90 3.79 -6.59
CA ALA A 217 -5.64 3.69 -5.35
C ALA A 217 -5.09 2.55 -4.48
N SER A 218 -5.25 2.68 -3.17
CA SER A 218 -4.94 1.62 -2.21
C SER A 218 -6.22 0.92 -1.80
N VAL A 219 -6.10 -0.37 -1.50
CA VAL A 219 -7.18 -1.20 -1.00
C VAL A 219 -7.66 -0.64 0.34
N LEU A 220 -8.97 -0.38 0.38
CA LEU A 220 -9.69 0.18 1.52
C LEU A 220 -10.78 -0.78 1.95
N LEU A 221 -10.67 -1.33 3.16
CA LEU A 221 -11.63 -2.29 3.71
C LEU A 221 -12.36 -1.73 4.93
N PRO A 222 -13.68 -2.00 5.08
CA PRO A 222 -14.41 -1.64 6.28
C PRO A 222 -14.03 -2.54 7.46
N LEU A 223 -14.01 -1.98 8.68
CA LEU A 223 -13.74 -2.71 9.92
C LEU A 223 -15.00 -3.14 10.69
N ASN A 224 -16.17 -2.64 10.27
CA ASN A 224 -17.44 -2.84 10.98
C ASN A 224 -18.48 -3.60 10.11
N GLY A 225 -18.02 -4.48 9.23
CA GLY A 225 -18.87 -5.20 8.27
C GLY A 225 -19.12 -4.41 6.97
N PRO A 226 -19.93 -4.93 6.03
CA PRO A 226 -20.15 -4.32 4.72
C PRO A 226 -20.83 -2.95 4.90
N GLY A 227 -20.02 -1.91 4.90
CA GLY A 227 -20.46 -0.53 4.75
C GLY A 227 -20.21 -0.11 3.31
N ASN A 228 -21.20 0.51 2.69
CA ASN A 228 -21.02 1.10 1.37
C ASN A 228 -19.98 2.22 1.46
N ILE A 229 -18.87 2.05 0.74
CA ILE A 229 -17.92 3.11 0.47
C ILE A 229 -18.29 3.65 -0.90
N ASP A 230 -18.65 4.93 -0.99
CA ASP A 230 -18.87 5.62 -2.25
C ASP A 230 -17.55 6.24 -2.74
N PRO A 231 -16.85 5.66 -3.74
CA PRO A 231 -15.64 6.24 -4.30
C PRO A 231 -15.92 7.55 -5.06
N ALA A 232 -17.18 7.82 -5.45
CA ALA A 232 -17.58 9.08 -6.06
C ALA A 232 -17.59 10.25 -5.07
N SER A 233 -17.44 10.00 -3.77
CA SER A 233 -17.18 11.04 -2.77
C SER A 233 -15.80 11.69 -2.88
N ILE A 234 -14.91 11.15 -3.74
CA ILE A 234 -13.59 11.71 -4.03
C ILE A 234 -13.68 12.45 -5.39
N PRO A 235 -13.71 13.78 -5.42
CA PRO A 235 -13.96 14.53 -6.63
C PRO A 235 -12.78 14.42 -7.61
N PRO A 236 -13.02 14.13 -8.91
CA PRO A 236 -11.98 14.17 -9.93
C PRO A 236 -11.66 15.62 -10.26
N THR A 237 -10.38 15.98 -10.28
CA THR A 237 -9.97 17.35 -10.57
C THR A 237 -9.29 17.46 -11.92
N THR A 238 -9.99 18.09 -12.85
CA THR A 238 -9.50 18.52 -14.15
C THR A 238 -8.65 19.78 -14.02
N GLN A 239 -7.54 19.79 -14.75
CA GLN A 239 -6.53 20.83 -14.77
C GLN A 239 -6.99 22.01 -15.63
N HIS A 240 -7.02 23.22 -15.05
CA HIS A 240 -6.52 24.44 -15.69
C HIS A 240 -6.12 25.46 -14.61
N CYS A 241 -4.87 25.92 -14.67
CA CYS A 241 -4.19 26.77 -13.68
C CYS A 241 -4.13 26.18 -12.25
N LEU A 242 -3.19 25.26 -12.02
CA LEU A 242 -2.94 24.57 -10.74
C LEU A 242 -2.93 25.53 -9.52
N ALA A 243 -2.32 26.71 -9.63
CA ALA A 243 -2.31 27.69 -8.55
C ALA A 243 -3.68 28.32 -8.27
N ALA A 244 -4.50 28.54 -9.31
CA ALA A 244 -5.87 29.02 -9.15
C ALA A 244 -6.78 27.89 -8.63
N TRP A 245 -6.61 26.67 -9.14
CA TRP A 245 -7.33 25.49 -8.65
C TRP A 245 -7.03 25.23 -7.17
N VAL A 246 -5.76 25.18 -6.74
CA VAL A 246 -5.41 25.01 -5.32
C VAL A 246 -5.98 26.14 -4.45
N ARG A 247 -5.97 27.38 -4.93
CA ARG A 247 -6.57 28.52 -4.20
C ARG A 247 -8.09 28.48 -4.13
N ASN A 248 -8.74 27.82 -5.08
CA ASN A 248 -10.19 27.64 -5.14
C ASN A 248 -10.67 26.37 -4.43
N LEU A 249 -9.76 25.54 -3.92
CA LEU A 249 -10.13 24.38 -3.13
C LEU A 249 -10.85 24.84 -1.85
N PRO A 250 -11.89 24.11 -1.42
CA PRO A 250 -12.50 24.32 -0.12
C PRO A 250 -11.43 24.38 0.98
N ARG A 251 -11.60 25.27 1.97
CA ARG A 251 -10.68 25.34 3.12
C ARG A 251 -10.58 24.01 3.88
N SER A 252 -11.56 23.12 3.71
CA SER A 252 -11.59 21.77 4.25
C SER A 252 -10.69 20.77 3.53
N THR A 253 -10.15 21.08 2.35
CA THR A 253 -9.35 20.13 1.54
C THR A 253 -7.94 19.89 2.10
N GLY A 254 -7.53 20.59 3.16
CA GLY A 254 -6.26 20.34 3.87
C GLY A 254 -5.00 20.64 3.05
N LEU A 255 -5.14 21.27 1.88
CA LEU A 255 -4.03 21.70 1.03
C LEU A 255 -3.70 23.16 1.29
N THR A 256 -2.44 23.44 1.63
CA THR A 256 -1.94 24.79 1.87
C THR A 256 -0.75 25.08 0.96
N ILE A 257 -0.79 26.20 0.23
CA ILE A 257 0.37 26.67 -0.52
C ILE A 257 1.34 27.30 0.46
N GLU A 258 2.47 26.64 0.70
CA GLU A 258 3.52 27.17 1.59
C GLU A 258 4.32 28.27 0.89
N ARG A 259 4.78 28.02 -0.35
CA ARG A 259 5.64 28.94 -1.13
C ARG A 259 5.41 28.79 -2.63
N VAL A 260 5.73 29.85 -3.38
CA VAL A 260 5.73 29.87 -4.85
C VAL A 260 7.04 30.49 -5.32
N TYR A 261 7.78 29.78 -6.15
CA TYR A 261 9.06 30.22 -6.70
C TYR A 261 8.93 30.43 -8.21
N ARG A 262 9.56 31.48 -8.75
CA ARG A 262 9.65 31.70 -10.19
C ARG A 262 10.82 30.90 -10.74
N THR A 263 10.54 30.01 -11.68
CA THR A 263 11.51 29.10 -12.32
C THR A 263 11.21 29.01 -13.82
N GLN A 264 12.15 28.43 -14.59
CA GLN A 264 11.97 28.22 -16.04
C GLN A 264 11.11 26.99 -16.37
N SER A 265 10.89 26.12 -15.38
CA SER A 265 10.04 24.93 -15.48
C SER A 265 8.99 24.93 -14.37
N MET A 266 7.90 24.18 -14.55
CA MET A 266 6.85 24.02 -13.53
C MET A 266 7.14 22.77 -12.69
N CYS A 267 7.29 22.94 -11.38
CA CYS A 267 7.44 21.84 -10.41
C CYS A 267 6.51 22.10 -9.23
N LEU A 268 5.75 21.08 -8.82
CA LEU A 268 4.94 21.11 -7.59
C LEU A 268 5.64 20.28 -6.52
N ILE A 269 6.00 20.94 -5.41
CA ILE A 269 6.51 20.27 -4.21
C ILE A 269 5.36 20.13 -3.23
N MET A 270 4.99 18.89 -2.92
CA MET A 270 3.95 18.57 -1.95
C MET A 270 4.59 18.03 -0.68
N ARG A 271 4.20 18.60 0.46
CA ARG A 271 4.46 17.99 1.77
C ARG A 271 3.19 17.27 2.22
N SER A 272 3.27 15.96 2.33
CA SER A 272 2.13 15.10 2.67
C SER A 272 2.55 13.96 3.58
N ALA A 273 1.56 13.16 4.02
CA ALA A 273 1.82 11.87 4.64
C ALA A 273 2.54 10.95 3.63
N LEU A 274 3.41 10.06 4.13
CA LEU A 274 4.12 9.12 3.27
C LEU A 274 3.17 8.25 2.45
N SER A 275 1.98 7.95 2.97
CA SER A 275 0.96 7.18 2.27
C SER A 275 0.49 7.85 0.97
N VAL A 276 0.53 9.18 0.88
CA VAL A 276 0.24 9.88 -0.37
C VAL A 276 1.34 9.62 -1.40
N TYR A 277 2.61 9.71 -1.01
CA TYR A 277 3.71 9.41 -1.93
C TYR A 277 3.72 7.94 -2.35
N ALA A 278 3.44 7.02 -1.43
CA ALA A 278 3.44 5.59 -1.71
C ALA A 278 2.42 5.19 -2.81
N LYS A 279 1.29 5.90 -2.92
CA LYS A 279 0.32 5.72 -4.02
C LYS A 279 0.77 6.29 -5.36
N LEU A 280 1.68 7.27 -5.34
CA LEU A 280 2.22 7.95 -6.52
C LEU A 280 3.57 7.39 -6.96
N HIS A 281 4.18 6.54 -6.12
CA HIS A 281 5.51 6.00 -6.33
C HIS A 281 5.55 5.15 -7.61
N GLY A 282 6.49 5.48 -8.50
CA GLY A 282 6.66 4.80 -9.79
C GLY A 282 5.88 5.43 -10.95
N LEU A 283 5.01 6.42 -10.70
CA LEU A 283 4.40 7.21 -11.76
C LEU A 283 5.40 8.22 -12.35
N GLU A 284 5.36 8.38 -13.67
CA GLU A 284 6.18 9.37 -14.36
C GLU A 284 5.89 10.78 -13.84
N GLY A 285 6.95 11.55 -13.57
CA GLY A 285 6.84 12.92 -13.05
C GLY A 285 6.73 13.04 -11.52
N TYR A 286 6.64 11.94 -10.77
CA TYR A 286 6.61 11.95 -9.31
C TYR A 286 7.95 11.48 -8.71
N ALA A 287 8.51 12.28 -7.80
CA ALA A 287 9.76 11.96 -7.12
C ALA A 287 9.68 12.29 -5.62
N LEU A 288 10.27 11.41 -4.79
CA LEU A 288 10.46 11.71 -3.37
C LEU A 288 11.67 12.64 -3.23
N ILE A 289 11.43 13.84 -2.69
CA ILE A 289 12.51 14.79 -2.41
C ILE A 289 13.15 14.48 -1.06
N ALA A 290 12.34 14.32 -0.01
CA ALA A 290 12.81 14.03 1.33
C ALA A 290 11.73 13.35 2.18
N GLU A 291 12.16 12.51 3.11
CA GLU A 291 11.32 11.94 4.17
C GLU A 291 11.71 12.59 5.50
N ASN A 292 10.73 13.13 6.24
CA ASN A 292 10.97 13.65 7.58
C ASN A 292 10.50 12.61 8.61
N SER A 293 11.45 12.03 9.35
CA SER A 293 11.18 11.01 10.37
C SER A 293 10.67 11.58 11.71
N SER A 294 10.60 12.91 11.84
CA SER A 294 10.12 13.56 13.05
C SER A 294 8.60 13.38 13.20
N PRO A 295 8.06 13.44 14.44
CA PRO A 295 6.62 13.44 14.66
C PRO A 295 5.92 14.50 13.81
N PRO A 296 4.64 14.30 13.43
CA PRO A 296 3.89 15.32 12.70
C PRO A 296 4.00 16.65 13.45
N LEU A 297 4.45 17.70 12.75
CA LEU A 297 4.51 19.04 13.35
C LEU A 297 3.14 19.37 13.92
N ASN A 298 3.10 19.87 15.14
CA ASN A 298 1.87 20.32 15.76
C ASN A 298 1.36 21.55 15.00
N LEU A 299 0.53 21.32 13.97
CA LEU A 299 -0.04 22.36 13.13
C LEU A 299 -0.94 23.31 13.93
N ASN A 300 -1.51 22.85 15.05
CA ASN A 300 -2.28 23.71 15.95
C ASN A 300 -1.39 24.78 16.61
N GLY A 301 -0.10 24.52 16.81
CA GLY A 301 0.86 25.51 17.31
C GLY A 301 1.33 26.53 16.27
N LEU A 302 1.27 26.18 14.97
CA LEU A 302 1.64 27.06 13.86
C LEU A 302 0.47 27.93 13.35
N LEU A 303 -0.77 27.52 13.64
CA LEU A 303 -1.99 28.27 13.31
C LEU A 303 -2.49 29.15 14.46
N GLN A 304 -1.82 29.15 15.61
CA GLN A 304 -2.08 30.16 16.62
C GLN A 304 -1.52 31.51 16.13
N PRO A 305 -2.33 32.58 16.09
CA PRO A 305 -1.77 33.91 15.88
C PRO A 305 -0.75 34.15 16.99
N SER A 306 0.47 34.51 16.61
CA SER A 306 1.50 34.93 17.56
C SER A 306 0.87 35.92 18.54
N PRO A 307 1.08 35.78 19.87
CA PRO A 307 0.69 36.83 20.79
C PRO A 307 1.35 38.12 20.29
N CYS A 308 0.54 39.17 20.15
CA CYS A 308 0.92 40.43 19.54
C CYS A 308 2.24 40.91 20.15
N SER A 309 3.34 40.61 19.46
CA SER A 309 4.65 41.12 19.80
C SER A 309 4.56 42.60 19.58
N THR A 310 4.71 43.36 20.66
CA THR A 310 4.87 44.81 20.68
C THR A 310 5.70 45.28 19.49
N ALA A 311 5.20 46.34 18.84
CA ALA A 311 5.74 46.94 17.63
C ALA A 311 7.29 46.99 17.62
N PRO A 312 7.94 46.74 16.48
CA PRO A 312 9.37 46.91 16.37
C PRO A 312 9.73 48.38 16.63
N LYS A 313 10.69 48.61 17.54
CA LYS A 313 11.32 49.92 17.74
C LYS A 313 11.83 50.41 16.37
N LYS A 314 11.44 51.64 16.00
CA LYS A 314 12.09 52.40 14.93
C LYS A 314 13.58 52.51 15.25
N GLU A 315 14.41 51.75 14.55
CA GLU A 315 15.83 52.07 14.43
C GLU A 315 15.98 53.14 13.35
N ASN A 316 16.33 54.35 13.78
CA ASN A 316 16.66 55.46 12.92
C ASN A 316 17.99 55.17 12.21
N PHE A 317 17.96 54.97 10.90
CA PHE A 317 19.17 55.10 10.08
C PHE A 317 19.51 56.58 9.94
N GLY A 318 20.56 57.02 10.61
CA GLY A 318 21.15 58.34 10.45
C GLY A 318 21.90 58.43 9.12
N PHE A 319 21.54 59.42 8.30
CA PHE A 319 22.36 59.89 7.20
C PHE A 319 23.66 60.49 7.77
N GLY A 320 24.80 59.88 7.45
CA GLY A 320 26.12 60.47 7.63
C GLY A 320 26.67 60.91 6.28
N GLY A 321 26.45 62.18 5.94
CA GLY A 321 27.20 62.86 4.88
C GLY A 321 28.53 63.40 5.40
N GLY A 322 29.53 63.45 4.52
CA GLY A 322 30.81 64.13 4.72
C GLY A 322 31.93 63.33 4.06
N LYS A 323 32.81 63.88 3.25
CA LYS A 323 33.11 65.25 2.80
C LYS A 323 33.91 65.11 1.50
#